data_AF-A0A661ITH7-F1
#
_entry.id   AF-A0A661ITH7-F1
#
_cell.length_a   1.000
_cell.length_b   1.000
_cell.length_c   1.000
_cell.angle_alpha   90.00
_cell.angle_beta   90.00
_cell.angle_gamma   90.00
#
_symmetry.space_group_name_H-M   'P 1'
#
loop_
_entity.id
_entity.type
_entity.pdbx_description
1 polymer ?
#
loop_
_entity_poly.entity_id
_entity_poly.type
_entity_poly.pdbx_seq_one_letter_code
_entity_poly.pdbx_strand_id
1 'polypeptide(L)'
;KRNIKRFPDDFMFQLNENELNLMVSQNATPSKKYFGGALPYVFTENGIAMLSSILRSEISINVNIQIMRTFTRLKNQSVPYFDIIKRLEALETDNKDTKELLNKVVQVVSSMQEIQNEAKENTRKIGFRPIK
;
A
#
# COMPACT_ATOMS: atom_id res chain seq x y z
N LYS A 1 24.14 -1.29 9.52
CA LYS A 1 23.16 -1.10 8.40
C LYS A 1 23.94 -0.72 7.14
N ARG A 2 23.94 -1.54 6.06
CA ARG A 2 24.81 -1.31 4.87
C ARG A 2 24.16 -0.53 3.71
N ASN A 3 22.81 -0.55 3.60
CA ASN A 3 22.07 0.05 2.47
C ASN A 3 20.99 1.04 2.93
N ILE A 4 21.25 1.80 4.00
CA ILE A 4 20.23 2.62 4.67
C ILE A 4 19.57 3.66 3.74
N LYS A 5 20.32 4.19 2.77
CA LYS A 5 19.82 5.15 1.77
C LYS A 5 18.62 4.61 0.95
N ARG A 6 18.44 3.30 0.87
CA ARG A 6 17.33 2.66 0.15
C ARG A 6 16.06 2.52 0.98
N PHE A 7 16.16 2.61 2.30
CA PHE A 7 15.08 2.31 3.21
C PHE A 7 14.85 3.55 4.09
N PRO A 8 14.04 4.51 3.60
CA PRO A 8 13.53 5.57 4.45
C PRO A 8 12.73 5.00 5.62
N ASP A 9 12.41 5.84 6.61
CA ASP A 9 11.80 5.38 7.87
C ASP A 9 10.39 4.76 7.70
N ASP A 10 9.68 5.05 6.60
CA ASP A 10 8.39 4.44 6.25
C ASP A 10 8.51 3.05 5.56
N PHE A 11 9.74 2.62 5.24
CA PHE A 11 9.99 1.35 4.53
C PHE A 11 10.39 0.22 5.47
N MET A 12 10.80 0.54 6.70
CA MET A 12 11.19 -0.44 7.69
C MET A 12 11.06 0.14 9.09
N PHE A 13 10.83 -0.72 10.06
CA PHE A 13 10.81 -0.35 11.47
C PHE A 13 11.56 -1.40 12.28
N GLN A 14 12.01 -1.00 13.47
CA GLN A 14 12.68 -1.90 14.39
C GLN A 14 11.65 -2.54 15.31
N LEU A 15 11.72 -3.85 15.49
CA LEU A 15 10.85 -4.54 16.43
C LEU A 15 11.17 -4.13 17.86
N ASN A 16 10.15 -4.08 18.72
CA ASN A 16 10.34 -4.02 20.16
C ASN A 16 10.58 -5.43 20.75
N GLU A 17 10.92 -5.52 22.04
CA GLU A 17 11.22 -6.79 22.69
C GLU A 17 10.04 -7.78 22.71
N ASN A 18 8.81 -7.26 22.82
CA ASN A 18 7.58 -8.05 22.83
C ASN A 18 7.28 -8.63 21.44
N GLU A 19 7.40 -7.82 20.40
CA GLU A 19 7.25 -8.25 19.00
C GLU A 19 8.33 -9.27 18.63
N LEU A 20 9.57 -9.07 19.10
CA LEU A 20 10.65 -10.03 18.88
C LEU A 20 10.36 -11.37 19.57
N ASN A 21 9.72 -11.38 20.75
CA ASN A 21 9.30 -12.64 21.39
C ASN A 21 8.30 -13.41 20.50
N LEU A 22 7.37 -12.70 19.86
CA LEU A 22 6.37 -13.30 18.97
C LEU A 22 6.98 -13.84 17.66
N MET A 23 8.09 -13.26 17.20
CA MET A 23 8.75 -13.67 15.97
C MET A 23 9.57 -14.97 16.11
N VAL A 24 9.93 -15.35 17.33
CA VAL A 24 10.65 -16.60 17.60
C VAL A 24 9.74 -17.79 17.28
N SER A 25 10.24 -18.72 16.47
CA SER A 25 9.52 -19.95 16.10
C SER A 25 10.45 -21.14 16.22
N GLN A 26 9.89 -22.31 16.55
CA GLN A 26 10.68 -23.52 16.78
C GLN A 26 11.55 -23.94 15.57
N ASN A 27 11.09 -23.64 14.34
CA ASN A 27 11.74 -24.11 13.11
C ASN A 27 12.55 -23.01 12.40
N ALA A 28 11.97 -21.83 12.17
CA ALA A 28 12.60 -20.81 11.34
C ALA A 28 13.48 -19.84 12.14
N THR A 29 13.16 -19.60 13.41
CA THR A 29 13.86 -18.62 14.24
C THR A 29 13.88 -19.10 15.69
N PRO A 30 14.71 -20.11 16.03
CA PRO A 30 14.60 -20.87 17.28
C PRO A 30 14.92 -20.06 18.54
N SER A 31 15.60 -18.91 18.43
CA SER A 31 15.81 -18.01 19.56
C SER A 31 16.14 -16.59 19.14
N LYS A 32 15.99 -15.63 20.08
CA LYS A 32 16.43 -14.25 19.90
C LYS A 32 17.93 -14.10 19.65
N LYS A 33 18.74 -15.07 20.12
CA LYS A 33 20.21 -15.06 19.93
C LYS A 33 20.60 -15.10 18.46
N TYR A 34 19.71 -15.57 17.58
CA TYR A 34 19.91 -15.56 16.14
C TYR A 34 20.14 -14.15 15.56
N PHE A 35 19.67 -13.10 16.26
CA PHE A 35 19.87 -11.70 15.87
C PHE A 35 21.07 -11.04 16.56
N GLY A 36 21.92 -11.82 17.24
CA GLY A 36 23.14 -11.30 17.89
C GLY A 36 22.88 -10.33 19.03
N GLY A 37 21.70 -10.40 19.65
CA GLY A 37 21.30 -9.50 20.75
C GLY A 37 20.76 -8.14 20.32
N ALA A 38 20.69 -7.87 19.01
CA ALA A 38 20.06 -6.65 18.50
C ALA A 38 18.59 -6.90 18.13
N LEU A 39 17.76 -5.86 18.30
CA LEU A 39 16.39 -5.87 17.79
C LEU A 39 16.42 -5.77 16.25
N PRO A 40 15.83 -6.73 15.52
CA PRO A 40 15.90 -6.73 14.07
C PRO A 40 15.02 -5.62 13.46
N TYR A 41 15.41 -5.19 12.26
CA TYR A 41 14.56 -4.36 11.41
C TYR A 41 13.70 -5.26 10.52
N VAL A 42 12.42 -4.95 10.43
CA VAL A 42 11.46 -5.60 9.56
C VAL A 42 10.97 -4.62 8.50
N PHE A 43 10.64 -5.14 7.31
CA PHE A 43 10.24 -4.34 6.17
C PHE A 43 8.72 -4.18 6.10
N THR A 44 8.27 -2.99 5.69
CA THR A 44 6.89 -2.76 5.29
C THR A 44 6.66 -3.27 3.86
N GLU A 45 5.43 -3.23 3.34
CA GLU A 45 5.11 -3.59 1.94
C GLU A 45 6.07 -2.89 0.96
N ASN A 46 6.29 -1.59 1.17
CA ASN A 46 7.20 -0.79 0.36
C ASN A 46 8.66 -1.19 0.54
N GLY A 47 9.07 -1.57 1.75
CA GLY A 47 10.40 -2.11 2.03
C GLY A 47 10.69 -3.41 1.29
N ILE A 48 9.70 -4.32 1.23
CA ILE A 48 9.83 -5.59 0.48
C ILE A 48 9.96 -5.30 -1.02
N ALA A 49 9.14 -4.40 -1.56
CA ALA A 49 9.23 -3.99 -2.96
C ALA A 49 10.58 -3.32 -3.29
N MET A 50 11.18 -2.62 -2.32
CA MET A 50 12.51 -2.02 -2.50
C MET A 50 13.64 -3.06 -2.58
N LEU A 51 13.49 -4.21 -1.91
CA LEU A 51 14.47 -5.31 -1.96
C LEU A 51 14.55 -5.97 -3.34
N SER A 52 13.45 -6.02 -4.10
CA SER A 52 13.43 -6.61 -5.44
C SER A 52 14.04 -5.71 -6.51
N SER A 53 14.43 -4.47 -6.15
CA SER A 53 15.03 -3.52 -7.09
C SER A 53 16.54 -3.74 -7.26
N ILE A 54 16.99 -3.98 -8.50
CA ILE A 54 18.42 -4.16 -8.86
C ILE A 54 19.15 -2.81 -9.00
N LEU A 55 18.43 -1.69 -8.89
CA LEU A 55 18.92 -0.34 -9.21
C LEU A 55 20.06 0.09 -8.27
N ARG A 56 21.19 0.58 -8.81
CA ARG A 56 22.39 0.92 -8.01
C ARG A 56 22.67 2.42 -7.87
N SER A 57 22.21 3.25 -8.81
CA SER A 57 22.49 4.70 -8.79
C SER A 57 21.60 5.44 -7.77
N GLU A 58 22.11 6.54 -7.23
CA GLU A 58 21.35 7.36 -6.26
C GLU A 58 20.08 7.94 -6.88
N ILE A 59 20.14 8.38 -8.13
CA ILE A 59 18.97 8.88 -8.88
C ILE A 59 17.90 7.78 -8.98
N SER A 60 18.29 6.55 -9.36
CA SER A 60 17.34 5.45 -9.50
C SER A 60 16.75 4.99 -8.16
N ILE A 61 17.52 5.07 -7.07
CA ILE A 61 17.01 4.80 -5.72
C ILE A 61 15.91 5.81 -5.36
N ASN A 62 16.15 7.11 -5.59
CA ASN A 62 15.18 8.16 -5.27
C ASN A 62 13.91 8.04 -6.12
N VAL A 63 14.04 7.79 -7.43
CA VAL A 63 12.89 7.60 -8.31
C VAL A 63 12.09 6.36 -7.91
N ASN A 64 12.75 5.25 -7.54
CA ASN A 64 12.05 4.05 -7.08
C ASN A 64 11.23 4.33 -5.81
N ILE A 65 11.82 5.00 -4.81
CA ILE A 65 11.13 5.39 -3.58
C ILE A 65 9.86 6.20 -3.90
N GLN A 66 9.95 7.16 -4.84
CA GLN A 66 8.79 7.96 -5.26
C GLN A 66 7.72 7.12 -5.96
N ILE A 67 8.12 6.20 -6.84
CA ILE A 67 7.19 5.29 -7.53
C ILE A 67 6.46 4.43 -6.51
N MET A 68 7.18 3.81 -5.56
CA MET A 68 6.57 2.96 -4.53
C MET A 68 5.58 3.74 -3.68
N ARG A 69 5.96 4.92 -3.15
CA ARG A 69 5.05 5.77 -2.38
C ARG A 69 3.81 6.18 -3.17
N THR A 70 3.98 6.53 -4.44
CA THR A 70 2.87 6.90 -5.32
C THR A 70 1.95 5.72 -5.55
N PHE A 71 2.51 4.55 -5.83
CA PHE A 71 1.74 3.32 -6.00
C PHE A 71 0.93 2.95 -4.75
N THR A 72 1.53 3.01 -3.55
CA THR A 72 0.80 2.77 -2.30
C THR A 72 -0.35 3.75 -2.11
N ARG A 73 -0.13 5.05 -2.40
CA ARG A 73 -1.18 6.07 -2.31
C ARG A 73 -2.33 5.77 -3.26
N LEU A 74 -2.02 5.44 -4.51
CA LEU A 74 -3.02 5.08 -5.52
C LEU A 74 -3.77 3.81 -5.14
N LYS A 75 -3.08 2.77 -4.65
CA LYS A 75 -3.69 1.53 -4.15
C LYS A 75 -4.65 1.83 -2.99
N ASN A 76 -4.23 2.60 -2.01
CA ASN A 76 -5.06 2.97 -0.86
C ASN A 76 -6.28 3.82 -1.27
N GLN A 77 -6.17 4.62 -2.33
CA GLN A 77 -7.29 5.35 -2.92
C GLN A 77 -8.20 4.50 -3.82
N SER A 78 -7.76 3.29 -4.21
CA SER A 78 -8.52 2.38 -5.09
C SER A 78 -9.35 1.35 -4.31
N VAL A 79 -9.05 1.13 -3.03
CA VAL A 79 -9.89 0.36 -2.08
C VAL A 79 -11.25 1.06 -1.89
N PRO A 80 -12.37 0.33 -1.88
CA PRO A 80 -13.38 0.49 -2.91
C PRO A 80 -14.44 1.53 -2.54
N TYR A 81 -14.51 2.60 -3.34
CA TYR A 81 -15.69 3.45 -3.44
C TYR A 81 -16.97 2.63 -3.59
N PHE A 82 -16.91 1.48 -4.27
CA PHE A 82 -18.03 0.54 -4.42
C PHE A 82 -18.63 0.07 -3.09
N ASP A 83 -17.83 -0.31 -2.08
CA ASP A 83 -18.39 -0.76 -0.80
C ASP A 83 -18.98 0.41 0.00
N ILE A 84 -18.42 1.61 -0.16
CA ILE A 84 -18.93 2.84 0.45
C ILE A 84 -20.27 3.20 -0.19
N ILE A 85 -20.36 3.23 -1.52
CA ILE A 85 -21.60 3.49 -2.28
C ILE A 85 -22.66 2.47 -1.87
N LYS A 86 -22.34 1.16 -1.90
CA LYS A 86 -23.28 0.10 -1.57
C LYS A 86 -23.81 0.18 -0.13
N ARG A 87 -22.95 0.56 0.82
CA ARG A 87 -23.37 0.81 2.21
C ARG A 87 -24.19 2.10 2.32
N LEU A 88 -23.88 3.13 1.54
CA LEU A 88 -24.65 4.38 1.50
C LEU A 88 -26.05 4.18 0.92
N GLU A 89 -26.17 3.40 -0.15
CA GLU A 89 -27.45 3.07 -0.78
C GLU A 89 -28.35 2.22 0.13
N ALA A 90 -27.75 1.36 0.96
CA ALA A 90 -28.48 0.53 1.92
C ALA A 90 -28.95 1.30 3.18
N LEU A 91 -28.45 2.52 3.41
CA LEU A 91 -28.92 3.39 4.50
C LEU A 91 -30.20 4.11 4.06
N GLU A 92 -31.35 3.52 4.35
CA GLU A 92 -32.62 4.25 4.27
C GLU A 92 -32.75 5.20 5.46
N THR A 93 -32.94 6.50 5.19
CA THR A 93 -33.15 7.53 6.23
C THR A 93 -34.39 8.35 5.90
N ASP A 94 -35.31 8.49 6.86
CA ASP A 94 -36.56 9.26 6.71
C ASP A 94 -36.36 10.78 6.71
N ASN A 95 -35.21 11.24 7.20
CA ASN A 95 -34.91 12.67 7.27
C ASN A 95 -34.37 13.17 5.92
N LYS A 96 -35.11 14.14 5.35
CA LYS A 96 -34.94 14.70 4.00
C LYS A 96 -33.56 15.34 3.81
N ASP A 97 -33.01 15.99 4.84
CA ASP A 97 -31.73 16.70 4.78
C ASP A 97 -30.57 15.70 4.72
N THR A 98 -30.64 14.62 5.50
CA THR A 98 -29.69 13.50 5.43
C THR A 98 -29.70 12.81 4.08
N LYS A 99 -30.89 12.62 3.47
CA LYS A 99 -31.00 12.02 2.14
C LYS A 99 -30.33 12.87 1.06
N GLU A 100 -30.47 14.19 1.15
CA GLU A 100 -29.80 15.10 0.22
C GLU A 100 -28.27 15.06 0.37
N LEU A 101 -27.76 15.03 1.60
CA LEU A 101 -26.33 14.92 1.88
C LEU A 101 -25.75 13.59 1.38
N LEU A 102 -26.46 12.47 1.62
CA LEU A 102 -26.07 11.15 1.12
C LEU A 102 -26.00 11.13 -0.41
N ASN A 103 -27.00 11.69 -1.11
CA ASN A 103 -26.98 11.79 -2.57
C ASN A 103 -25.78 12.59 -3.09
N LYS A 104 -25.42 13.71 -2.45
CA LYS A 104 -24.24 14.49 -2.81
C LYS A 104 -22.95 13.68 -2.62
N VAL A 105 -22.85 12.92 -1.54
CA VAL A 105 -21.70 12.03 -1.28
C VAL A 105 -21.59 10.94 -2.33
N VAL A 106 -22.70 10.27 -2.68
CA VAL A 106 -22.72 9.26 -3.77
C VAL A 106 -22.26 9.89 -5.08
N GLN A 107 -22.75 11.08 -5.43
CA GLN A 107 -22.39 11.76 -6.68
C GLN A 107 -20.89 12.08 -6.76
N VAL A 108 -20.31 12.63 -5.69
CA VAL A 108 -18.86 12.93 -5.62
C VAL A 108 -18.06 11.64 -5.78
N VAL A 109 -18.45 10.59 -5.05
CA VAL A 109 -17.77 9.31 -5.08
C VAL A 109 -17.84 8.66 -6.48
N SER A 110 -18.98 8.71 -7.15
CA SER A 110 -19.14 8.22 -8.53
C SER A 110 -18.26 8.98 -9.52
N SER A 111 -18.19 10.31 -9.42
CA SER A 111 -17.32 11.11 -10.30
C SER A 111 -15.82 10.79 -10.12
N MET A 112 -15.39 10.50 -8.89
CA MET A 112 -14.02 10.05 -8.61
C MET A 112 -13.75 8.66 -9.21
N GLN A 113 -14.75 7.78 -9.25
CA GLN A 113 -14.63 6.46 -9.85
C GLN A 113 -14.54 6.52 -11.39
N GLU A 114 -15.26 7.45 -12.03
CA GLU A 114 -15.16 7.70 -13.47
C GLU A 114 -13.77 8.17 -13.89
N ILE A 115 -13.18 9.12 -13.15
CA ILE A 115 -11.80 9.60 -13.38
C ILE A 115 -10.79 8.44 -13.30
N GLN A 116 -10.98 7.50 -12.37
CA GLN A 116 -10.11 6.32 -12.28
C GLN A 116 -10.29 5.34 -13.45
N ASN A 117 -11.50 5.25 -14.03
CA ASN A 117 -11.78 4.37 -15.17
C ASN A 117 -11.26 4.97 -16.49
N GLU A 118 -11.42 6.26 -16.70
CA GLU A 118 -10.87 6.98 -17.87
C GLU A 118 -9.33 6.88 -17.90
N ALA A 119 -8.69 6.96 -16.72
CA ALA A 119 -7.26 6.74 -16.58
C ALA A 119 -6.83 5.32 -16.97
N LYS A 120 -7.71 4.31 -16.92
CA LYS A 120 -7.40 2.94 -17.39
C LYS A 120 -7.55 2.81 -18.91
N GLU A 121 -8.57 3.40 -19.51
CA GLU A 121 -8.87 3.24 -20.94
C GLU A 121 -7.77 3.82 -21.85
N ASN A 122 -7.16 4.93 -21.44
CA ASN A 122 -6.10 5.59 -22.22
C ASN A 122 -4.68 5.06 -21.92
N THR A 123 -4.53 4.02 -21.11
CA THR A 123 -3.22 3.41 -20.87
C THR A 123 -2.94 2.30 -21.86
N ARG A 124 -1.86 2.45 -22.63
CA ARG A 124 -1.34 1.38 -23.48
C ARG A 124 -0.94 0.22 -22.56
N LYS A 125 -1.64 -0.91 -22.61
CA LYS A 125 -1.30 -2.10 -21.83
C LYS A 125 0.16 -2.48 -22.07
N ILE A 126 0.99 -2.37 -21.03
CA ILE A 126 2.41 -2.70 -21.05
C ILE A 126 2.56 -4.09 -20.42
N GLY A 127 3.12 -5.04 -21.15
CA GLY A 127 3.27 -6.43 -20.69
C GLY A 127 3.10 -7.46 -21.81
N PHE A 128 3.16 -8.73 -21.45
CA PHE A 128 3.06 -9.85 -22.39
C PHE A 128 1.67 -9.88 -23.04
N ARG A 129 1.62 -9.71 -24.36
CA ARG A 129 0.40 -9.95 -25.14
C ARG A 129 0.40 -11.43 -25.49
N PRO A 130 -0.60 -12.22 -25.06
CA PRO A 130 -0.70 -13.59 -25.51
C PRO A 130 -0.83 -13.58 -27.04
N ILE A 131 0.07 -14.33 -27.69
CA ILE A 131 0.05 -14.55 -29.14
C ILE A 131 -1.24 -15.33 -29.43
N LYS A 132 -2.04 -14.84 -30.38
CA LYS A 132 -3.25 -15.51 -30.86
C LYS A 132 -2.91 -16.78 -31.62
#